data_AF-A0A953WM51-F1
#
_entry.id   AF-A0A953WM51-F1
#
_cell.length_a   1.000
_cell.length_b   1.000
_cell.length_c   1.000
_cell.angle_alpha   90.00
_cell.angle_beta   90.00
_cell.angle_gamma   90.00
#
_symmetry.space_group_name_H-M   'P 1'
#
loop_
_entity.id
_entity.type
_entity.pdbx_description
1 polymer ?
#
loop_
_entity_poly.entity_id
_entity_poly.type
_entity_poly.pdbx_seq_one_letter_code
_entity_poly.pdbx_strand_id
1 'polypeptide(L)' 'MSAPSHHDYLVKNLDLAEWGRREIDIAETEMPGLMALREEFGSKKPL' A
#
# COMPACT_ATOMS: atom_id res chain seq x y z
N MET A 1 -22.96 14.51 3.15
CA MET A 1 -21.87 15.47 3.44
C MET A 1 -20.57 14.78 3.04
N SER A 2 -19.87 15.25 2.02
CA SER A 2 -18.55 14.71 1.66
C SER A 2 -17.52 15.80 1.93
N ALA A 3 -16.57 15.51 2.82
CA ALA A 3 -15.47 16.40 3.17
C ALA A 3 -14.48 16.54 1.99
N PRO A 4 -13.70 17.64 1.89
CA PRO A 4 -12.77 17.84 0.78
C PRO A 4 -11.63 16.83 0.89
N SER A 5 -11.34 16.10 -0.20
CA SER A 5 -10.16 15.24 -0.33
C SER A 5 -8.91 16.08 -0.56
N HIS A 6 -8.46 16.79 0.48
CA HIS A 6 -7.12 17.36 0.45
C HIS A 6 -6.13 16.22 0.71
N HIS A 7 -5.52 15.77 -0.38
CA HIS A 7 -4.43 14.83 -0.34
C HIS A 7 -3.18 15.50 0.28
N ASP A 8 -2.82 15.10 1.49
CA ASP A 8 -1.63 15.59 2.21
C ASP A 8 -0.37 14.83 1.79
N TYR A 9 0.07 15.05 0.54
CA TYR A 9 1.32 14.52 0.01
C TYR A 9 1.94 15.47 -1.03
N LEU A 10 3.27 15.43 -1.17
CA LEU A 10 4.00 16.10 -2.25
C LEU A 10 4.84 15.05 -2.99
N VAL A 11 4.29 14.52 -4.09
CA VAL A 11 4.96 13.49 -4.90
C VAL A 11 5.24 14.01 -6.30
N LYS A 12 6.27 13.47 -6.95
CA LYS A 12 6.74 13.97 -8.24
C LYS A 12 5.72 13.82 -9.37
N ASN A 13 5.05 12.67 -9.46
CA ASN A 13 4.04 12.39 -10.48
C ASN A 13 3.08 11.29 -10.00
N LEU A 14 1.79 11.61 -9.92
CA LEU A 14 0.73 10.65 -9.56
C LEU A 14 0.35 9.69 -10.68
N ASP A 15 0.63 10.03 -11.94
CA ASP A 15 0.27 9.18 -13.09
C ASP A 15 1.02 7.83 -13.07
N LEU A 16 2.10 7.74 -12.29
CA LEU A 16 2.87 6.51 -12.09
C LEU A 16 2.27 5.58 -11.03
N ALA A 17 1.15 5.93 -10.39
CA ALA A 17 0.56 5.14 -9.31
C ALA A 17 0.17 3.72 -9.76
N GLU A 18 -0.39 3.57 -10.97
CA GLU A 18 -0.77 2.26 -11.49
C GLU A 18 0.45 1.36 -11.70
N TRP A 19 1.50 1.91 -12.33
CA TRP A 19 2.74 1.16 -12.53
C TRP A 19 3.39 0.80 -11.19
N GLY A 20 3.48 1.76 -10.26
CA GLY A 20 4.02 1.52 -8.93
C GLY A 20 3.26 0.43 -8.17
N ARG A 21 1.93 0.34 -8.31
CA ARG A 21 1.15 -0.75 -7.71
C ARG A 21 1.54 -2.10 -8.30
N ARG A 22 1.68 -2.21 -9.62
CA ARG A 22 2.09 -3.46 -10.28
C ARG A 22 3.45 -3.95 -9.81
N GLU A 23 4.41 -3.04 -9.63
CA GLU A 23 5.73 -3.37 -9.09
C GLU A 23 5.65 -3.84 -7.63
N ILE A 24 4.79 -3.21 -6.81
CA ILE A 24 4.55 -3.66 -5.42
C ILE A 24 3.98 -5.07 -5.41
N ASP A 25 3.01 -5.37 -6.27
CA ASP A 25 2.38 -6.70 -6.34
C ASP A 25 3.41 -7.78 -6.71
N ILE A 26 4.34 -7.48 -7.62
CA ILE A 26 5.47 -8.37 -7.95
C ILE A 26 6.42 -8.49 -6.76
N ALA A 27 6.76 -7.38 -6.10
CA ALA A 27 7.66 -7.41 -4.95
C ALA A 27 7.11 -8.24 -3.78
N GLU A 28 5.79 -8.25 -3.58
CA GLU A 28 5.15 -9.06 -2.54
C GLU A 28 5.40 -10.57 -2.71
N THR A 29 5.55 -11.07 -3.95
CA THR A 29 5.86 -12.49 -4.19
C THR A 29 7.27 -12.87 -3.73
N GLU A 30 8.18 -11.89 -3.72
CA GLU A 30 9.57 -12.04 -3.27
C GLU A 30 9.77 -11.71 -1.78
N MET A 31 8.70 -11.31 -1.08
CA MET A 31 8.73 -10.90 0.33
C MET A 31 7.86 -11.79 1.23
N PRO A 32 8.10 -13.13 1.28
CA PRO A 32 7.22 -14.07 1.96
C PRO A 32 7.09 -13.79 3.47
N GLY A 33 8.16 -13.31 4.12
CA GLY A 33 8.11 -12.97 5.55
C GLY A 33 7.17 -11.80 5.87
N LEU A 34 7.14 -10.76 5.03
CA LEU A 34 6.23 -9.63 5.22
C LEU A 34 4.78 -10.05 5.01
N MET A 35 4.53 -10.89 4.01
CA MET A 35 3.18 -11.39 3.71
C MET A 35 2.66 -12.32 4.82
N ALA A 36 3.51 -13.17 5.39
CA ALA A 36 3.16 -14.01 6.54
C ALA A 36 2.76 -13.18 7.76
N LEU A 37 3.49 -12.09 8.07
CA LEU A 37 3.13 -11.19 9.18
C LEU A 37 1.79 -10.50 8.95
N ARG A 38 1.50 -10.08 7.70
CA ARG A 38 0.20 -9.49 7.35
C ARG A 38 -0.94 -10.49 7.54
N GLU A 39 -0.74 -11.76 7.18
CA GLU A 39 -1.73 -12.82 7.38
C GLU A 39 -1.97 -13.11 8.88
N GLU A 40 -0.91 -13.29 9.66
CA GLU A 40 -1.00 -13.65 11.08
C GLU A 40 -1.64 -12.56 11.94
N PHE A 41 -1.31 -11.29 11.68
CA PHE A 41 -1.70 -10.15 12.53
C PHE A 41 -2.75 -9.24 11.91
N GLY A 42 -3.16 -9.45 10.65
CA GLY A 42 -4.11 -8.58 9.95
C GLY A 42 -5.47 -8.47 10.63
N SER A 43 -5.96 -9.54 11.24
CA SER A 43 -7.20 -9.53 12.02
C SER A 43 -7.04 -8.87 13.39
N LYS A 44 -5.86 -8.99 14.00
CA LYS A 44 -5.56 -8.45 15.32
C LYS A 44 -5.35 -6.94 15.30
N LYS A 45 -4.98 -6.36 14.15
CA LYS A 45 -4.70 -4.92 13.94
C LYS A 45 -3.92 -4.30 15.11
N PRO A 46 -2.71 -4.80 15.40
CA PRO A 46 -1.95 -4.35 16.57
C PRO A 46 -1.43 -2.90 16.46
N LEU A 47 -1.55 -2.27 15.29
CA LEU A 47 -1.13 -0.91 14.93
C LEU A 47 -2.24 -0.23 14.14
#